data_AF-A0A0P1EF81-F1
#
_entry.id   AF-A0A0P1EF81-F1
#
_cell.length_a   1.000
_cell.length_b   1.000
_cell.length_c   1.000
_cell.angle_alpha   90.00
_cell.angle_beta   90.00
_cell.angle_gamma   90.00
#
_symmetry.space_group_name_H-M   'P 1'
#
loop_
_entity.id
_entity.type
_entity.pdbx_description
1 polymer ?
#
loop_
_entity_poly.entity_id
_entity_poly.type
_entity_poly.pdbx_seq_one_letter_code
_entity_poly.pdbx_strand_id
1 'polypeptide(L)'
;MRGRLKIKSNSACLWGTNDEDAEESRFAPENLPDLQAPVHLAQEMGKRLGSSEILFEEMQVGHMTEIFPELAEAKETISFKPTRTSGLKRLKQFVGRAGRHYTGKRNYDFGTDQRSNVSGLSPWLRHRLITEQEVLATVLASHNSDAAEKFVQEVFWRTYFKGWLEQRPSVWTHYQRDLLSALERLKFDQGLETRFNDAVNGNTGIDCFDHWARELVTTGYLHNHARMWFASTWIFTLHIPWQLGADFFLRHLLDGDPASNTLSWRWVGGLHTKGKTYLARPDNIAKYTEGRFQPKNLAKFAEPLTETAEHPLIPLLTPQEPPEGPYLMLLTEDDLSADSLMPTSPAAAIGLLATHGRSPNPIAGAVADFAEGAMNSALEPHGKRVQSAEDWSDPLIEAARDTGVKTIATAYAPVGPTRSRLDRAEPLLRDAGLSLNRIIRPHDTITWPHARAGFFGLRKKIPSLLSQLNLATQPRP
;
A
#
# COMPACT_ATOMS: atom_id res chain seq x y z
N MET A 1 -53.56 -12.60 -20.55
CA MET A 1 -53.14 -13.54 -21.64
C MET A 1 -51.62 -13.67 -21.54
N ARG A 2 -51.02 -14.84 -21.29
CA ARG A 2 -50.83 -16.02 -22.17
C ARG A 2 -49.90 -15.79 -23.38
N GLY A 3 -48.64 -16.25 -23.25
CA GLY A 3 -47.77 -16.69 -24.36
C GLY A 3 -46.86 -15.61 -24.98
N ARG A 4 -45.74 -15.98 -25.61
CA ARG A 4 -45.13 -17.33 -25.83
C ARG A 4 -43.62 -17.20 -26.11
N LEU A 5 -42.83 -18.24 -25.78
CA LEU A 5 -41.48 -18.42 -26.34
C LEU A 5 -41.54 -18.67 -27.86
N LYS A 6 -40.44 -18.34 -28.56
CA LYS A 6 -39.94 -19.13 -29.69
C LYS A 6 -38.40 -19.23 -29.66
N ILE A 7 -37.90 -20.42 -29.94
CA ILE A 7 -36.49 -20.76 -30.18
C ILE A 7 -36.40 -21.40 -31.57
N LYS A 8 -35.32 -21.12 -32.31
CA LYS A 8 -34.67 -21.87 -33.43
C LYS A 8 -33.74 -20.88 -34.15
N SER A 9 -32.42 -21.06 -34.40
CA SER A 9 -31.49 -22.20 -34.60
C SER A 9 -31.28 -22.60 -36.08
N ASN A 10 -30.01 -22.94 -36.41
CA ASN A 10 -29.51 -23.56 -37.67
C ASN A 10 -29.39 -22.61 -38.89
N SER A 11 -28.50 -22.79 -39.89
CA SER A 11 -27.30 -23.65 -40.10
C SER A 11 -26.60 -23.24 -41.44
N ALA A 12 -25.43 -23.73 -41.88
CA ALA A 12 -24.15 -24.15 -41.25
C ALA A 12 -23.16 -24.68 -42.34
N CYS A 13 -21.85 -24.36 -42.25
CA CYS A 13 -20.75 -24.97 -43.04
C CYS A 13 -19.55 -25.20 -42.07
N LEU A 14 -18.80 -26.32 -42.03
CA LEU A 14 -18.16 -27.17 -43.07
C LEU A 14 -16.93 -26.50 -43.70
N TRP A 15 -15.73 -27.10 -43.78
CA TRP A 15 -15.24 -28.50 -43.56
C TRP A 15 -14.19 -28.52 -42.40
N GLY A 16 -13.26 -29.47 -42.13
CA GLY A 16 -12.79 -30.79 -42.62
C GLY A 16 -11.46 -31.10 -41.86
N THR A 17 -11.05 -32.30 -41.37
CA THR A 17 -10.91 -33.71 -41.85
C THR A 17 -9.73 -33.91 -42.83
N ASN A 18 -8.69 -34.74 -42.62
CA ASN A 18 -8.39 -35.80 -41.61
C ASN A 18 -6.85 -36.04 -41.46
N ASP A 19 -6.43 -36.82 -40.42
CA ASP A 19 -5.40 -37.90 -40.27
C ASP A 19 -4.12 -37.97 -41.17
N GLU A 20 -3.02 -38.73 -40.91
CA GLU A 20 -2.73 -39.91 -40.04
C GLU A 20 -1.18 -40.10 -39.86
N ASP A 21 -0.72 -40.88 -38.85
CA ASP A 21 0.57 -41.65 -38.77
C ASP A 21 2.00 -40.99 -38.89
N ALA A 22 3.13 -41.53 -38.39
CA ALA A 22 3.45 -42.58 -37.37
C ALA A 22 4.97 -42.60 -36.97
N GLU A 23 5.36 -43.60 -36.14
CA GLU A 23 6.71 -44.15 -35.80
C GLU A 23 7.57 -43.56 -34.65
N GLU A 24 8.36 -44.46 -34.03
CA GLU A 24 9.24 -44.25 -32.86
C GLU A 24 10.74 -44.37 -33.22
N SER A 25 11.66 -43.83 -32.39
CA SER A 25 12.45 -44.68 -31.46
C SER A 25 13.67 -44.00 -30.79
N ARG A 26 13.88 -44.38 -29.52
CA ARG A 26 15.17 -44.56 -28.80
C ARG A 26 16.26 -43.47 -28.94
N PHE A 27 16.52 -42.75 -27.85
CA PHE A 27 17.66 -43.03 -26.95
C PHE A 27 17.58 -42.17 -25.68
N ALA A 28 18.16 -42.67 -24.58
CA ALA A 28 18.46 -41.91 -23.35
C ALA A 28 19.89 -42.30 -22.91
N PRO A 29 20.65 -41.40 -22.26
CA PRO A 29 20.51 -41.28 -20.81
C PRO A 29 20.62 -39.84 -20.22
N GLU A 30 20.09 -39.72 -19.00
CA GLU A 30 20.47 -38.85 -17.88
C GLU A 30 21.45 -37.67 -18.13
N ASN A 31 21.01 -36.43 -17.87
CA ASN A 31 21.31 -35.69 -16.62
C ASN A 31 20.69 -34.27 -16.58
N LEU A 32 20.41 -33.77 -15.36
CA LEU A 32 20.16 -32.36 -14.95
C LEU A 32 19.14 -31.49 -15.76
N PRO A 33 18.02 -31.04 -15.14
CA PRO A 33 17.16 -30.01 -15.74
C PRO A 33 17.75 -28.60 -15.58
N ASP A 34 18.29 -28.05 -16.67
CA ASP A 34 18.81 -26.68 -16.73
C ASP A 34 17.70 -25.61 -16.90
N LEU A 35 17.94 -24.39 -16.42
CA LEU A 35 16.97 -23.30 -16.26
C LEU A 35 16.79 -22.45 -17.55
N GLN A 36 16.61 -23.09 -18.70
CA GLN A 36 16.64 -22.43 -20.02
C GLN A 36 15.27 -21.94 -20.57
N ALA A 37 14.17 -22.13 -19.84
CA ALA A 37 12.81 -21.83 -20.31
C ALA A 37 12.60 -20.44 -20.95
N PRO A 38 13.20 -19.32 -20.47
CA PRO A 38 13.01 -18.01 -21.10
C PRO A 38 13.70 -17.84 -22.45
N VAL A 39 14.83 -18.54 -22.68
CA VAL A 39 15.70 -18.33 -23.85
C VAL A 39 15.19 -19.11 -25.05
N HIS A 40 14.78 -20.36 -24.84
CA HIS A 40 14.34 -21.23 -25.94
C HIS A 40 13.06 -20.71 -26.60
N LEU A 41 12.13 -20.16 -25.82
CA LEU A 41 10.88 -19.56 -26.33
C LEU A 41 11.16 -18.33 -27.22
N ALA A 42 12.09 -17.45 -26.79
CA ALA A 42 12.51 -16.29 -27.58
C ALA A 42 13.18 -16.70 -28.91
N GLN A 43 13.97 -17.79 -28.90
CA GLN A 43 14.65 -18.32 -30.09
C GLN A 43 13.67 -18.95 -31.09
N GLU A 44 12.61 -19.64 -30.64
CA GLU A 44 11.54 -20.10 -31.54
C GLU A 44 10.71 -18.96 -32.13
N MET A 45 10.42 -17.93 -31.33
CA MET A 45 9.70 -16.74 -31.80
C MET A 45 10.51 -15.96 -32.85
N GLY A 46 11.83 -15.85 -32.68
CA GLY A 46 12.73 -15.28 -33.70
C GLY A 46 12.68 -16.05 -35.03
N LYS A 47 12.65 -17.38 -34.99
CA LYS A 47 12.55 -18.22 -36.21
C LYS A 47 11.23 -18.04 -36.97
N ARG A 48 10.14 -17.63 -36.30
CA ARG A 48 8.84 -17.38 -36.96
C ARG A 48 8.74 -15.99 -37.62
N LEU A 49 9.60 -15.03 -37.28
CA LEU A 49 9.50 -13.64 -37.75
C LEU A 49 10.45 -13.28 -38.90
N GLY A 50 11.34 -14.18 -39.32
CA GLY A 50 11.91 -14.15 -40.67
C GLY A 50 12.83 -12.97 -41.02
N SER A 51 13.54 -12.41 -40.04
CA SER A 51 14.69 -11.53 -40.26
C SER A 51 15.69 -11.62 -39.11
N SER A 52 16.94 -11.28 -39.40
CA SER A 52 18.08 -11.40 -38.49
C SER A 52 18.08 -10.34 -37.38
N GLU A 53 19.06 -10.53 -36.48
CA GLU A 53 19.56 -9.69 -35.39
C GLU A 53 19.39 -8.15 -35.54
N ILE A 54 19.43 -7.47 -34.37
CA ILE A 54 19.26 -6.01 -34.13
C ILE A 54 17.79 -5.57 -33.95
N LEU A 55 17.31 -5.60 -32.69
CA LEU A 55 16.31 -4.65 -32.12
C LEU A 55 15.98 -4.86 -30.63
N PHE A 56 16.47 -5.93 -29.98
CA PHE A 56 16.05 -6.29 -28.62
C PHE A 56 16.56 -5.41 -27.46
N GLU A 57 17.58 -4.55 -27.66
CA GLU A 57 18.11 -3.70 -26.56
C GLU A 57 17.32 -2.39 -26.34
N GLU A 58 16.55 -1.92 -27.32
CA GLU A 58 15.76 -0.67 -27.19
C GLU A 58 14.23 -0.89 -27.10
N MET A 59 13.73 -2.12 -27.29
CA MET A 59 12.31 -2.42 -27.11
C MET A 59 11.89 -2.32 -25.65
N GLN A 60 11.20 -1.23 -25.30
CA GLN A 60 10.73 -0.93 -23.94
C GLN A 60 9.98 -2.10 -23.31
N VAL A 61 10.48 -2.58 -22.16
CA VAL A 61 9.92 -3.72 -21.40
C VAL A 61 8.41 -3.59 -21.12
N GLY A 62 7.88 -2.37 -21.03
CA GLY A 62 6.44 -2.13 -20.84
C GLY A 62 5.57 -2.60 -22.01
N HIS A 63 6.09 -2.63 -23.24
CA HIS A 63 5.30 -2.93 -24.43
C HIS A 63 5.08 -4.44 -24.63
N MET A 64 5.99 -5.29 -24.16
CA MET A 64 5.87 -6.75 -24.30
C MET A 64 4.70 -7.32 -23.49
N THR A 65 4.44 -6.80 -22.29
CA THR A 65 3.30 -7.23 -21.45
C THR A 65 1.92 -6.80 -21.96
N GLU A 66 1.85 -5.96 -23.00
CA GLU A 66 0.59 -5.71 -23.72
C GLU A 66 0.41 -6.61 -24.97
N ILE A 67 1.47 -7.31 -25.40
CA ILE A 67 1.48 -8.17 -26.60
C ILE A 67 1.41 -9.66 -26.23
N PHE A 68 2.01 -10.07 -25.10
CA PHE A 68 2.07 -11.47 -24.64
C PHE A 68 1.38 -11.62 -23.27
N PRO A 69 0.10 -12.03 -23.22
CA PRO A 69 -0.64 -12.22 -21.97
C PRO A 69 -0.04 -13.26 -21.03
N GLU A 70 0.64 -14.27 -21.56
CA GLU A 70 1.24 -15.39 -20.82
C GLU A 70 2.29 -14.91 -19.81
N LEU A 71 2.98 -13.81 -20.10
CA LEU A 71 3.93 -13.16 -19.19
C LEU A 71 3.27 -12.57 -17.93
N ALA A 72 1.95 -12.45 -17.89
CA ALA A 72 1.21 -12.01 -16.70
C ALA A 72 0.83 -13.16 -15.75
N GLU A 73 0.86 -14.41 -16.22
CA GLU A 73 0.48 -15.61 -15.46
C GLU A 73 1.67 -16.25 -14.70
N ALA A 74 2.88 -15.72 -14.93
CA ALA A 74 4.09 -16.11 -14.21
C ALA A 74 3.93 -15.95 -12.68
N LYS A 75 4.44 -16.95 -11.91
CA LYS A 75 4.56 -16.85 -10.45
C LYS A 75 5.41 -15.63 -10.09
N GLU A 76 4.82 -14.69 -9.36
CA GLU A 76 5.46 -13.44 -8.94
C GLU A 76 5.17 -13.18 -7.45
N THR A 77 6.02 -13.72 -6.59
CA THR A 77 6.11 -13.34 -5.17
C THR A 77 6.84 -12.01 -5.02
N ILE A 78 6.53 -11.23 -3.97
CA ILE A 78 7.16 -9.93 -3.71
C ILE A 78 8.08 -10.02 -2.49
N SER A 79 9.38 -9.80 -2.68
CA SER A 79 10.36 -9.73 -1.58
C SER A 79 10.45 -8.30 -1.04
N PHE A 80 9.84 -8.05 0.12
CA PHE A 80 9.82 -6.74 0.78
C PHE A 80 11.15 -6.42 1.49
N LYS A 81 12.24 -6.27 0.73
CA LYS A 81 13.52 -5.79 1.28
C LYS A 81 13.43 -4.28 1.59
N PRO A 82 13.79 -3.83 2.81
CA PRO A 82 13.54 -2.46 3.26
C PRO A 82 14.61 -1.48 2.78
N THR A 83 14.81 -1.35 1.47
CA THR A 83 15.76 -0.37 0.89
C THR A 83 15.13 0.38 -0.28
N ARG A 84 15.58 1.64 -0.50
CA ARG A 84 15.17 2.48 -1.65
C ARG A 84 15.43 1.77 -2.98
N THR A 85 16.60 1.15 -3.12
CA THR A 85 16.98 0.32 -4.29
C THR A 85 16.00 -0.83 -4.55
N SER A 86 15.46 -1.47 -3.50
CA SER A 86 14.48 -2.54 -3.64
C SER A 86 13.11 -2.03 -4.09
N GLY A 87 12.68 -0.88 -3.56
CA GLY A 87 11.45 -0.21 -3.98
C GLY A 87 11.51 0.25 -5.44
N LEU A 88 12.64 0.85 -5.87
CA LEU A 88 12.89 1.24 -7.26
C LEU A 88 12.94 0.01 -8.20
N LYS A 89 13.57 -1.10 -7.77
CA LYS A 89 13.54 -2.36 -8.52
C LYS A 89 12.11 -2.89 -8.70
N ARG A 90 11.28 -2.86 -7.65
CA ARG A 90 9.86 -3.28 -7.74
C ARG A 90 9.05 -2.35 -8.65
N LEU A 91 9.28 -1.03 -8.58
CA LEU A 91 8.65 -0.05 -9.46
C LEU A 91 8.98 -0.34 -10.93
N LYS A 92 10.27 -0.55 -11.26
CA LYS A 92 10.71 -0.93 -12.63
C LYS A 92 10.10 -2.26 -13.10
N GLN A 93 9.96 -3.25 -12.22
CA GLN A 93 9.30 -4.53 -12.53
C GLN A 93 7.79 -4.39 -12.77
N PHE A 94 7.13 -3.46 -12.06
CA PHE A 94 5.68 -3.29 -12.19
C PHE A 94 5.25 -2.32 -13.30
N VAL A 95 6.06 -1.31 -13.63
CA VAL A 95 5.62 -0.14 -14.42
C VAL A 95 4.90 -0.49 -15.73
N GLY A 96 5.36 -1.49 -16.48
CA GLY A 96 4.72 -1.96 -17.72
C GLY A 96 3.26 -2.41 -17.55
N ARG A 97 2.88 -2.89 -16.36
CA ARG A 97 1.54 -3.40 -16.03
C ARG A 97 0.61 -2.35 -15.40
N ALA A 98 1.11 -1.14 -15.10
CA ALA A 98 0.36 -0.10 -14.40
C ALA A 98 -0.83 0.51 -15.18
N GLY A 99 -0.89 0.29 -16.50
CA GLY A 99 -1.98 0.77 -17.37
C GLY A 99 -3.21 -0.15 -17.40
N ARG A 100 -3.56 -0.62 -18.62
CA ARG A 100 -4.74 -1.45 -18.88
C ARG A 100 -4.76 -2.76 -18.09
N HIS A 101 -3.61 -3.42 -17.94
CA HIS A 101 -3.50 -4.66 -17.16
C HIS A 101 -3.95 -4.46 -15.70
N TYR A 102 -3.38 -3.48 -14.98
CA TYR A 102 -3.80 -3.11 -13.63
C TYR A 102 -5.30 -2.77 -13.57
N THR A 103 -5.79 -1.97 -14.51
CA THR A 103 -7.23 -1.60 -14.58
C THR A 103 -8.14 -2.84 -14.63
N GLY A 104 -7.78 -3.86 -15.43
CA GLY A 104 -8.56 -5.10 -15.56
C GLY A 104 -8.37 -6.12 -14.42
N LYS A 105 -7.16 -6.25 -13.87
CA LYS A 105 -6.77 -7.35 -12.97
C LYS A 105 -6.55 -6.95 -11.49
N ARG A 106 -6.51 -5.66 -11.10
CA ARG A 106 -6.26 -5.21 -9.70
C ARG A 106 -7.30 -5.63 -8.65
N ASN A 107 -8.47 -6.12 -9.09
CA ASN A 107 -9.52 -6.61 -8.19
C ASN A 107 -9.31 -8.07 -7.77
N TYR A 108 -8.44 -8.81 -8.46
CA TYR A 108 -8.28 -10.26 -8.26
C TYR A 108 -7.23 -10.58 -7.19
N ASP A 109 -7.51 -11.60 -6.38
CA ASP A 109 -6.60 -12.20 -5.39
C ASP A 109 -6.24 -13.61 -5.87
N PHE A 110 -5.11 -13.72 -6.58
CA PHE A 110 -4.53 -15.00 -6.99
C PHE A 110 -3.67 -15.65 -5.88
N GLY A 111 -3.46 -14.96 -4.75
CA GLY A 111 -2.72 -15.44 -3.58
C GLY A 111 -1.30 -14.88 -3.45
N THR A 112 -0.51 -15.54 -2.60
CA THR A 112 0.89 -15.19 -2.30
C THR A 112 1.83 -15.30 -3.50
N ASP A 113 1.59 -16.30 -4.35
CA ASP A 113 2.49 -16.76 -5.42
C ASP A 113 2.32 -15.97 -6.73
N GLN A 114 1.25 -15.18 -6.87
CA GLN A 114 0.87 -14.50 -8.12
C GLN A 114 0.39 -13.08 -7.82
N ARG A 115 1.31 -12.15 -7.63
CA ARG A 115 1.01 -10.72 -7.38
C ARG A 115 1.43 -9.81 -8.55
N SER A 116 1.44 -10.36 -9.77
CA SER A 116 1.73 -9.67 -11.04
C SER A 116 0.75 -8.53 -11.35
N ASN A 117 -0.49 -8.65 -10.87
CA ASN A 117 -1.60 -7.73 -11.10
C ASN A 117 -1.59 -6.47 -10.20
N VAL A 118 -0.69 -6.38 -9.22
CA VAL A 118 -0.60 -5.25 -8.27
C VAL A 118 0.83 -4.82 -8.01
N SER A 119 1.02 -3.52 -7.77
CA SER A 119 2.37 -2.97 -7.62
C SER A 119 3.11 -3.47 -6.38
N GLY A 120 2.38 -3.77 -5.30
CA GLY A 120 2.98 -4.11 -4.00
C GLY A 120 3.89 -3.02 -3.43
N LEU A 121 3.84 -1.78 -3.96
CA LEU A 121 4.75 -0.71 -3.58
C LEU A 121 4.45 -0.10 -2.19
N SER A 122 3.37 -0.51 -1.54
CA SER A 122 2.85 0.14 -0.34
C SER A 122 3.80 0.13 0.87
N PRO A 123 4.68 -0.86 1.13
CA PRO A 123 5.67 -0.75 2.22
C PRO A 123 6.73 0.33 1.95
N TRP A 124 7.27 0.40 0.73
CA TRP A 124 8.23 1.44 0.35
C TRP A 124 7.59 2.84 0.30
N LEU A 125 6.31 2.93 -0.10
CA LEU A 125 5.52 4.17 -0.07
C LEU A 125 5.00 4.55 1.34
N ARG A 126 4.82 3.60 2.26
CA ARG A 126 4.49 3.87 3.67
C ARG A 126 5.59 4.70 4.32
N HIS A 127 6.84 4.33 4.02
CA HIS A 127 8.05 4.92 4.59
C HIS A 127 8.74 5.97 3.69
N ARG A 128 8.19 6.25 2.50
CA ARG A 128 8.79 7.08 1.44
C ARG A 128 10.26 6.78 1.13
N LEU A 129 10.63 5.48 1.14
CA LEU A 129 11.86 5.02 0.48
C LEU A 129 11.80 5.29 -1.03
N ILE A 130 10.59 5.29 -1.59
CA ILE A 130 10.24 5.91 -2.87
C ILE A 130 9.03 6.83 -2.65
N THR A 131 8.98 7.96 -3.34
CA THR A 131 7.93 8.97 -3.19
C THR A 131 6.74 8.74 -4.13
N GLU A 132 5.62 9.35 -3.79
CA GLU A 132 4.43 9.41 -4.63
C GLU A 132 4.71 10.06 -5.99
N GLN A 133 5.55 11.09 -6.02
CA GLN A 133 5.95 11.81 -7.24
C GLN A 133 6.81 10.94 -8.16
N GLU A 134 7.82 10.22 -7.64
CA GLU A 134 8.63 9.29 -8.44
C GLU A 134 7.79 8.17 -9.06
N VAL A 135 6.85 7.61 -8.30
CA VAL A 135 5.94 6.55 -8.78
C VAL A 135 5.00 7.09 -9.88
N LEU A 136 4.42 8.28 -9.69
CA LEU A 136 3.57 8.91 -10.70
C LEU A 136 4.35 9.27 -11.97
N ALA A 137 5.54 9.89 -11.84
CA ALA A 137 6.40 10.23 -12.96
C ALA A 137 6.79 8.99 -13.78
N THR A 138 7.22 7.92 -13.11
CA THR A 138 7.67 6.67 -13.76
C THR A 138 6.53 6.00 -14.54
N VAL A 139 5.31 6.01 -13.99
CA VAL A 139 4.13 5.44 -14.67
C VAL A 139 3.66 6.33 -15.82
N LEU A 140 3.59 7.65 -15.65
CA LEU A 140 3.14 8.59 -16.69
C LEU A 140 4.17 8.80 -17.82
N ALA A 141 5.44 8.49 -17.58
CA ALA A 141 6.44 8.37 -18.64
C ALA A 141 6.26 7.08 -19.48
N SER A 142 5.66 6.03 -18.90
CA SER A 142 5.51 4.70 -19.51
C SER A 142 4.13 4.44 -20.14
N HIS A 143 3.09 5.16 -19.69
CA HIS A 143 1.70 4.99 -20.13
C HIS A 143 1.07 6.34 -20.45
N ASN A 144 0.09 6.34 -21.36
CA ASN A 144 -0.82 7.49 -21.47
C ASN A 144 -1.68 7.64 -20.20
N SER A 145 -2.14 8.87 -19.94
CA SER A 145 -2.91 9.24 -18.74
C SER A 145 -4.14 8.37 -18.52
N ASP A 146 -4.81 7.96 -19.59
CA ASP A 146 -6.12 7.32 -19.55
C ASP A 146 -5.99 5.82 -19.25
N ALA A 147 -4.97 5.16 -19.80
CA ALA A 147 -4.61 3.79 -19.45
C ALA A 147 -4.16 3.70 -17.98
N ALA A 148 -3.41 4.69 -17.49
CA ALA A 148 -2.93 4.76 -16.11
C ALA A 148 -3.93 5.35 -15.10
N GLU A 149 -5.12 5.80 -15.54
CA GLU A 149 -6.07 6.60 -14.75
C GLU A 149 -6.45 5.93 -13.41
N LYS A 150 -6.52 4.60 -13.39
CA LYS A 150 -6.74 3.80 -12.17
C LYS A 150 -5.52 3.74 -11.27
N PHE A 151 -4.32 3.44 -11.78
CA PHE A 151 -3.13 3.39 -10.93
C PHE A 151 -2.83 4.74 -10.28
N VAL A 152 -2.97 5.83 -11.04
CA VAL A 152 -2.88 7.21 -10.55
C VAL A 152 -3.90 7.46 -9.42
N GLN A 153 -5.17 7.06 -9.59
CA GLN A 153 -6.18 7.20 -8.53
C GLN A 153 -5.83 6.49 -7.23
N GLU A 154 -5.22 5.31 -7.29
CA GLU A 154 -4.89 4.50 -6.11
C GLU A 154 -3.67 5.10 -5.36
N VAL A 155 -2.74 5.77 -6.05
CA VAL A 155 -1.71 6.63 -5.40
C VAL A 155 -2.35 7.86 -4.73
N PHE A 156 -3.32 8.50 -5.40
CA PHE A 156 -4.06 9.62 -4.81
C PHE A 156 -5.00 9.19 -3.67
N TRP A 157 -5.43 7.93 -3.56
CA TRP A 157 -6.20 7.41 -2.41
C TRP A 157 -5.39 7.41 -1.11
N ARG A 158 -4.11 7.00 -1.13
CA ARG A 158 -3.20 7.12 0.03
C ARG A 158 -3.05 8.57 0.46
N THR A 159 -2.85 9.47 -0.51
CA THR A 159 -2.69 10.92 -0.26
C THR A 159 -3.98 11.57 0.27
N TYR A 160 -5.14 11.13 -0.24
CA TYR A 160 -6.47 11.51 0.24
C TYR A 160 -6.67 11.12 1.70
N PHE A 161 -6.36 9.88 2.09
CA PHE A 161 -6.56 9.45 3.47
C PHE A 161 -5.67 10.24 4.44
N LYS A 162 -4.38 10.44 4.13
CA LYS A 162 -3.50 11.31 4.93
C LYS A 162 -4.07 12.73 5.07
N GLY A 163 -4.39 13.40 3.96
CA GLY A 163 -4.96 14.76 3.99
C GLY A 163 -6.33 14.87 4.67
N TRP A 164 -7.17 13.84 4.60
CA TRP A 164 -8.48 13.81 5.27
C TRP A 164 -8.33 13.66 6.79
N LEU A 165 -7.39 12.82 7.25
CA LEU A 165 -7.10 12.63 8.68
C LEU A 165 -6.35 13.82 9.27
N GLU A 166 -5.45 14.46 8.52
CA GLU A 166 -4.73 15.67 8.96
C GLU A 166 -5.72 16.82 9.30
N GLN A 167 -6.81 16.92 8.54
CA GLN A 167 -7.90 17.87 8.80
C GLN A 167 -8.88 17.39 9.88
N ARG A 168 -8.72 16.19 10.44
CA ARG A 168 -9.61 15.57 11.45
C ARG A 168 -8.83 14.68 12.45
N PRO A 169 -7.81 15.20 13.15
CA PRO A 169 -6.94 14.39 14.02
C PRO A 169 -7.70 13.67 15.15
N SER A 170 -8.86 14.20 15.56
CA SER A 170 -9.73 13.56 16.56
C SER A 170 -10.23 12.17 16.16
N VAL A 171 -10.22 11.81 14.86
CA VAL A 171 -10.53 10.43 14.43
C VAL A 171 -9.46 9.44 14.88
N TRP A 172 -8.19 9.85 14.88
CA TRP A 172 -7.09 9.00 15.34
C TRP A 172 -7.08 8.86 16.87
N THR A 173 -7.27 9.96 17.61
CA THR A 173 -7.28 9.90 19.09
C THR A 173 -8.53 9.19 19.63
N HIS A 174 -9.68 9.32 18.96
CA HIS A 174 -10.86 8.50 19.29
C HIS A 174 -10.64 7.01 18.97
N TYR A 175 -10.03 6.67 17.83
CA TYR A 175 -9.64 5.29 17.54
C TYR A 175 -8.73 4.71 18.64
N GLN A 176 -7.70 5.44 19.07
CA GLN A 176 -6.79 4.99 20.13
C GLN A 176 -7.50 4.78 21.48
N ARG A 177 -8.39 5.71 21.89
CA ARG A 177 -9.23 5.57 23.08
C ARG A 177 -10.14 4.35 22.99
N ASP A 178 -10.86 4.22 21.88
CA ASP A 178 -11.88 3.19 21.70
C ASP A 178 -11.25 1.79 21.53
N LEU A 179 -10.01 1.72 21.02
CA LEU A 179 -9.19 0.51 21.04
C LEU A 179 -8.88 0.06 22.47
N LEU A 180 -8.45 0.96 23.36
CA LEU A 180 -8.20 0.62 24.78
C LEU A 180 -9.48 0.11 25.45
N SER A 181 -10.62 0.77 25.22
CA SER A 181 -11.93 0.30 25.70
C SER A 181 -12.34 -1.07 25.13
N ALA A 182 -12.01 -1.35 23.87
CA ALA A 182 -12.29 -2.64 23.25
C ALA A 182 -11.36 -3.76 23.77
N LEU A 183 -10.09 -3.46 24.06
CA LEU A 183 -9.15 -4.38 24.69
C LEU A 183 -9.55 -4.69 26.14
N GLU A 184 -10.04 -3.70 26.89
CA GLU A 184 -10.57 -3.93 28.25
C GLU A 184 -11.79 -4.85 28.22
N ARG A 185 -12.69 -4.68 27.24
CA ARG A 185 -13.88 -5.53 27.06
C ARG A 185 -13.54 -7.00 26.86
N LEU A 186 -12.44 -7.34 26.19
CA LEU A 186 -12.02 -8.74 25.99
C LEU A 186 -11.84 -9.49 27.33
N LYS A 187 -11.45 -8.80 28.41
CA LYS A 187 -11.20 -9.41 29.72
C LYS A 187 -12.46 -9.87 30.47
N PHE A 188 -13.65 -9.43 30.04
CA PHE A 188 -14.93 -9.73 30.72
C PHE A 188 -16.06 -10.18 29.79
N ASP A 189 -15.89 -10.07 28.47
CA ASP A 189 -16.80 -10.62 27.46
C ASP A 189 -16.17 -11.86 26.81
N GLN A 190 -16.22 -13.00 27.51
CA GLN A 190 -15.63 -14.28 27.07
C GLN A 190 -16.10 -14.69 25.65
N GLY A 191 -17.35 -14.37 25.32
CA GLY A 191 -17.90 -14.63 23.99
C GLY A 191 -17.23 -13.80 22.90
N LEU A 192 -16.95 -12.52 23.17
CA LEU A 192 -16.14 -11.68 22.28
C LEU A 192 -14.68 -12.11 22.26
N GLU A 193 -14.10 -12.46 23.42
CA GLU A 193 -12.73 -12.94 23.56
C GLU A 193 -12.46 -14.16 22.67
N THR A 194 -13.34 -15.16 22.72
CA THR A 194 -13.23 -16.37 21.88
C THR A 194 -13.26 -16.00 20.40
N ARG A 195 -14.25 -15.21 19.95
CA ARG A 195 -14.33 -14.79 18.54
C ARG A 195 -13.14 -13.95 18.09
N PHE A 196 -12.59 -13.11 18.96
CA PHE A 196 -11.37 -12.33 18.69
C PHE A 196 -10.14 -13.25 18.57
N ASN A 197 -9.96 -14.18 19.50
CA ASN A 197 -8.86 -15.15 19.48
C ASN A 197 -8.93 -16.07 18.26
N ASP A 198 -10.11 -16.57 17.90
CA ASP A 198 -10.32 -17.32 16.66
C ASP A 198 -9.97 -16.46 15.44
N ALA A 199 -10.37 -15.18 15.43
CA ALA A 199 -10.14 -14.28 14.30
C ALA A 199 -8.64 -13.96 14.08
N VAL A 200 -7.87 -13.67 15.13
CA VAL A 200 -6.45 -13.31 14.98
C VAL A 200 -5.55 -14.51 14.71
N ASN A 201 -5.97 -15.72 15.11
CA ASN A 201 -5.26 -16.97 14.81
C ASN A 201 -5.72 -17.63 13.49
N GLY A 202 -6.80 -17.12 12.88
CA GLY A 202 -7.39 -17.65 11.65
C GLY A 202 -8.07 -19.01 11.84
N ASN A 203 -8.83 -19.19 12.91
CA ASN A 203 -9.53 -20.44 13.26
C ASN A 203 -11.07 -20.26 13.29
N THR A 204 -11.61 -19.33 12.52
CA THR A 204 -13.04 -18.96 12.53
C THR A 204 -13.96 -19.96 11.83
N GLY A 205 -13.41 -20.90 11.06
CA GLY A 205 -14.16 -21.81 10.20
C GLY A 205 -14.64 -21.15 8.89
N ILE A 206 -14.01 -20.05 8.50
CA ILE A 206 -14.27 -19.32 7.25
C ILE A 206 -12.99 -19.31 6.43
N ASP A 207 -12.80 -20.33 5.58
CA ASP A 207 -11.55 -20.68 4.88
C ASP A 207 -10.76 -19.48 4.34
N CYS A 208 -11.42 -18.52 3.70
CA CYS A 208 -10.77 -17.33 3.14
C CYS A 208 -10.27 -16.36 4.21
N PHE A 209 -11.07 -16.11 5.24
CA PHE A 209 -10.71 -15.24 6.36
C PHE A 209 -9.55 -15.87 7.15
N ASP A 210 -9.63 -17.17 7.39
CA ASP A 210 -8.64 -17.97 8.09
C ASP A 210 -7.32 -18.10 7.30
N HIS A 211 -7.38 -18.06 5.97
CA HIS A 211 -6.21 -17.90 5.11
C HIS A 211 -5.63 -16.48 5.21
N TRP A 212 -6.45 -15.44 5.03
CA TRP A 212 -6.00 -14.04 5.03
C TRP A 212 -5.42 -13.59 6.38
N ALA A 213 -5.93 -14.09 7.50
CA ALA A 213 -5.36 -13.87 8.84
C ALA A 213 -3.92 -14.38 8.91
N ARG A 214 -3.70 -15.65 8.51
CA ARG A 214 -2.39 -16.29 8.52
C ARG A 214 -1.45 -15.71 7.46
N GLU A 215 -1.95 -15.35 6.27
CA GLU A 215 -1.20 -14.66 5.22
C GLU A 215 -0.67 -13.30 5.70
N LEU A 216 -1.50 -12.52 6.39
CA LEU A 216 -1.12 -11.24 6.97
C LEU A 216 -0.03 -11.42 8.04
N VAL A 217 -0.23 -12.33 9.00
CA VAL A 217 0.75 -12.59 10.07
C VAL A 217 2.09 -13.11 9.52
N THR A 218 2.06 -13.93 8.46
CA THR A 218 3.25 -14.58 7.88
C THR A 218 4.03 -13.69 6.91
N THR A 219 3.33 -12.89 6.09
CA THR A 219 3.94 -12.14 4.98
C THR A 219 3.99 -10.62 5.20
N GLY A 220 3.27 -10.12 6.21
CA GLY A 220 3.11 -8.71 6.51
C GLY A 220 2.37 -7.89 5.43
N TYR A 221 1.73 -8.55 4.46
CA TYR A 221 0.98 -7.91 3.38
C TYR A 221 -0.26 -8.73 3.00
N LEU A 222 -1.41 -8.06 2.94
CA LEU A 222 -2.65 -8.62 2.42
C LEU A 222 -3.12 -7.85 1.17
N HIS A 223 -3.71 -8.53 0.18
CA HIS A 223 -4.26 -7.89 -1.03
C HIS A 223 -5.44 -6.95 -0.69
N ASN A 224 -5.64 -5.85 -1.44
CA ASN A 224 -6.62 -4.82 -1.06
C ASN A 224 -8.07 -5.33 -1.01
N HIS A 225 -8.49 -6.14 -1.98
CA HIS A 225 -9.82 -6.77 -1.93
C HIS A 225 -9.94 -7.74 -0.73
N ALA A 226 -8.89 -8.49 -0.41
CA ALA A 226 -8.85 -9.33 0.78
C ALA A 226 -8.95 -8.52 2.08
N ARG A 227 -8.29 -7.35 2.17
CA ARG A 227 -8.46 -6.40 3.30
C ARG A 227 -9.93 -5.95 3.45
N MET A 228 -10.60 -5.63 2.34
CA MET A 228 -12.01 -5.21 2.34
C MET A 228 -12.96 -6.36 2.77
N TRP A 229 -12.73 -7.58 2.26
CA TRP A 229 -13.52 -8.75 2.65
C TRP A 229 -13.28 -9.16 4.11
N PHE A 230 -12.02 -9.14 4.56
CA PHE A 230 -11.60 -9.41 5.94
C PHE A 230 -12.29 -8.44 6.91
N ALA A 231 -12.17 -7.12 6.68
CA ALA A 231 -12.79 -6.11 7.54
C ALA A 231 -14.33 -6.21 7.58
N SER A 232 -14.97 -6.55 6.44
CA SER A 232 -16.42 -6.76 6.42
C SER A 232 -16.83 -8.02 7.18
N THR A 233 -16.04 -9.10 7.11
CA THR A 233 -16.31 -10.35 7.84
C THR A 233 -16.12 -10.13 9.34
N TRP A 234 -15.05 -9.45 9.73
CA TRP A 234 -14.75 -9.03 11.11
C TRP A 234 -15.90 -8.27 11.76
N ILE A 235 -16.40 -7.22 11.09
CA ILE A 235 -17.46 -6.36 11.64
C ILE A 235 -18.82 -7.06 11.59
N PHE A 236 -19.27 -7.53 10.43
CA PHE A 236 -20.67 -7.91 10.22
C PHE A 236 -20.95 -9.42 10.39
N THR A 237 -19.94 -10.29 10.27
CA THR A 237 -20.12 -11.75 10.43
C THR A 237 -19.65 -12.19 11.81
N LEU A 238 -18.43 -11.82 12.21
CA LEU A 238 -17.84 -12.18 13.49
C LEU A 238 -18.28 -11.27 14.64
N HIS A 239 -18.88 -10.11 14.36
CA HIS A 239 -19.38 -9.16 15.38
C HIS A 239 -18.28 -8.78 16.39
N ILE A 240 -17.11 -8.40 15.88
CA ILE A 240 -15.94 -7.95 16.67
C ILE A 240 -15.75 -6.43 16.44
N PRO A 241 -15.46 -5.62 17.48
CA PRO A 241 -15.15 -4.19 17.32
C PRO A 241 -14.11 -3.93 16.23
N TRP A 242 -14.39 -2.98 15.33
CA TRP A 242 -13.53 -2.66 14.19
C TRP A 242 -12.15 -2.17 14.64
N GLN A 243 -12.06 -1.54 15.82
CA GLN A 243 -10.82 -1.04 16.40
C GLN A 243 -9.81 -2.18 16.62
N LEU A 244 -10.26 -3.35 17.07
CA LEU A 244 -9.40 -4.52 17.30
C LEU A 244 -8.87 -5.11 15.97
N GLY A 245 -9.65 -5.02 14.89
CA GLY A 245 -9.21 -5.45 13.56
C GLY A 245 -8.26 -4.45 12.90
N ALA A 246 -8.50 -3.15 13.11
CA ALA A 246 -7.58 -2.09 12.74
C ALA A 246 -6.25 -2.17 13.49
N ASP A 247 -6.26 -2.56 14.77
CA ASP A 247 -5.06 -2.85 15.56
C ASP A 247 -4.29 -4.05 15.00
N PHE A 248 -4.96 -5.20 14.80
CA PHE A 248 -4.37 -6.37 14.16
C PHE A 248 -3.70 -6.01 12.83
N PHE A 249 -4.34 -5.19 12.00
CA PHE A 249 -3.73 -4.67 10.77
C PHE A 249 -2.50 -3.78 11.02
N LEU A 250 -2.53 -2.83 11.95
CA LEU A 250 -1.37 -1.95 12.23
C LEU A 250 -0.16 -2.68 12.80
N ARG A 251 -0.37 -3.79 13.53
CA ARG A 251 0.70 -4.61 14.13
C ARG A 251 1.36 -5.56 13.14
N HIS A 252 0.63 -6.02 12.12
CA HIS A 252 1.12 -7.01 11.18
C HIS A 252 1.42 -6.45 9.77
N LEU A 253 0.88 -5.29 9.36
CA LEU A 253 1.16 -4.71 8.04
C LEU A 253 2.51 -3.98 7.98
N LEU A 254 3.36 -4.39 7.02
CA LEU A 254 4.55 -3.63 6.60
C LEU A 254 4.17 -2.23 6.09
N ASP A 255 3.00 -2.10 5.47
CA ASP A 255 2.43 -0.83 5.00
C ASP A 255 1.47 -0.15 6.01
N GLY A 256 1.57 -0.51 7.30
CA GLY A 256 0.74 -0.01 8.40
C GLY A 256 0.75 1.51 8.57
N ASP A 257 -0.17 2.18 7.88
CA ASP A 257 -0.33 3.63 7.85
C ASP A 257 -1.53 4.07 8.71
N PRO A 258 -1.36 4.96 9.72
CA PRO A 258 -2.43 5.41 10.60
C PRO A 258 -3.66 5.95 9.87
N ALA A 259 -3.46 6.71 8.78
CA ALA A 259 -4.55 7.27 7.99
C ALA A 259 -5.23 6.22 7.10
N SER A 260 -4.45 5.54 6.25
CA SER A 260 -4.99 4.59 5.27
C SER A 260 -5.68 3.40 5.93
N ASN A 261 -5.16 2.89 7.06
CA ASN A 261 -5.80 1.80 7.79
C ASN A 261 -7.09 2.25 8.49
N THR A 262 -7.01 3.26 9.37
CA THR A 262 -8.15 3.70 10.19
C THR A 262 -9.32 4.16 9.34
N LEU A 263 -9.06 4.89 8.25
CA LEU A 263 -10.12 5.37 7.35
C LEU A 263 -10.68 4.27 6.44
N SER A 264 -9.90 3.24 6.09
CA SER A 264 -10.43 2.08 5.36
C SER A 264 -11.35 1.22 6.22
N TRP A 265 -10.98 0.94 7.48
CA TRP A 265 -11.88 0.25 8.43
C TRP A 265 -13.15 1.04 8.70
N ARG A 266 -13.03 2.37 8.93
CA ARG A 266 -14.19 3.28 9.04
C ARG A 266 -15.02 3.34 7.75
N TRP A 267 -14.44 3.14 6.57
CA TRP A 267 -15.18 3.08 5.31
C TRP A 267 -15.99 1.79 5.18
N VAL A 268 -15.39 0.62 5.46
CA VAL A 268 -16.11 -0.67 5.46
C VAL A 268 -17.25 -0.67 6.48
N GLY A 269 -17.00 -0.15 7.69
CA GLY A 269 -17.99 -0.03 8.77
C GLY A 269 -19.08 1.04 8.56
N GLY A 270 -18.99 1.86 7.50
CA GLY A 270 -19.99 2.90 7.21
C GLY A 270 -19.87 4.20 8.03
N LEU A 271 -18.74 4.40 8.73
CA LEU A 271 -18.42 5.61 9.50
C LEU A 271 -17.76 6.72 8.66
N HIS A 272 -16.96 6.37 7.64
CA HIS A 272 -16.26 7.35 6.78
C HIS A 272 -17.22 8.05 5.80
N THR A 273 -18.24 7.34 5.33
CA THR A 273 -19.37 7.90 4.61
C THR A 273 -20.62 7.42 5.32
N LYS A 274 -21.08 8.23 6.29
CA LYS A 274 -22.12 7.85 7.27
C LYS A 274 -23.29 7.12 6.59
N GLY A 275 -23.54 5.88 7.02
CA GLY A 275 -24.62 5.02 6.52
C GLY A 275 -24.29 4.15 5.30
N LYS A 276 -23.07 4.17 4.75
CA LYS A 276 -22.68 3.36 3.57
C LYS A 276 -21.61 2.33 3.91
N THR A 277 -22.04 1.11 4.23
CA THR A 277 -21.18 -0.04 4.52
C THR A 277 -20.65 -0.73 3.25
N TYR A 278 -19.55 -1.48 3.40
CA TYR A 278 -19.13 -2.48 2.42
C TYR A 278 -19.40 -3.88 2.99
N LEU A 279 -20.28 -4.64 2.33
CA LEU A 279 -20.57 -6.03 2.65
C LEU A 279 -19.85 -6.97 1.68
N ALA A 280 -18.97 -7.81 2.22
CA ALA A 280 -18.39 -8.97 1.56
C ALA A 280 -19.49 -9.97 1.15
N ARG A 281 -19.38 -10.53 -0.06
CA ARG A 281 -20.37 -11.47 -0.59
C ARG A 281 -19.69 -12.70 -1.19
N PRO A 282 -20.25 -13.91 -1.01
CA PRO A 282 -19.65 -15.14 -1.52
C PRO A 282 -19.43 -15.15 -3.03
N ASP A 283 -20.35 -14.59 -3.83
CA ASP A 283 -20.22 -14.46 -5.29
C ASP A 283 -19.02 -13.59 -5.68
N ASN A 284 -18.80 -12.50 -4.92
CA ASN A 284 -17.74 -11.54 -5.16
C ASN A 284 -16.36 -12.14 -4.81
N ILE A 285 -16.27 -12.85 -3.69
CA ILE A 285 -15.05 -13.56 -3.26
C ILE A 285 -14.74 -14.68 -4.26
N ALA A 286 -15.71 -15.54 -4.58
CA ALA A 286 -15.51 -16.66 -5.51
C ALA A 286 -15.06 -16.18 -6.90
N LYS A 287 -15.68 -15.11 -7.43
CA LYS A 287 -15.27 -14.53 -8.71
C LYS A 287 -13.84 -13.98 -8.68
N TYR A 288 -13.53 -13.14 -7.70
CA TYR A 288 -12.25 -12.42 -7.68
C TYR A 288 -11.09 -13.20 -7.04
N THR A 289 -11.35 -14.39 -6.49
CA THR A 289 -10.32 -15.37 -6.10
C THR A 289 -10.25 -16.54 -7.09
N GLU A 290 -10.90 -16.42 -8.26
CA GLU A 290 -11.01 -17.44 -9.32
C GLU A 290 -11.32 -18.85 -8.78
N GLY A 291 -12.28 -18.91 -7.84
CA GLY A 291 -12.77 -20.15 -7.24
C GLY A 291 -11.96 -20.69 -6.06
N ARG A 292 -10.78 -20.12 -5.73
CA ARG A 292 -9.96 -20.52 -4.56
C ARG A 292 -10.77 -20.57 -3.26
N PHE A 293 -11.73 -19.66 -3.10
CA PHE A 293 -12.60 -19.60 -1.92
C PHE A 293 -14.07 -19.43 -2.29
N GLN A 294 -14.95 -20.19 -1.62
CA GLN A 294 -16.41 -20.12 -1.80
C GLN A 294 -17.10 -20.07 -0.42
N PRO A 295 -16.87 -19.00 0.37
CA PRO A 295 -17.25 -18.95 1.78
C PRO A 295 -18.77 -19.00 1.96
N LYS A 296 -19.20 -19.81 2.92
CA LYS A 296 -20.60 -19.94 3.34
C LYS A 296 -20.84 -19.11 4.60
N ASN A 297 -22.11 -18.89 4.96
CA ASN A 297 -22.53 -18.29 6.22
C ASN A 297 -22.02 -16.86 6.54
N LEU A 298 -21.46 -16.13 5.55
CA LEU A 298 -21.21 -14.69 5.67
C LEU A 298 -22.51 -13.92 5.93
N ALA A 299 -22.37 -12.77 6.58
CA ALA A 299 -23.49 -11.88 6.88
C ALA A 299 -24.32 -11.51 5.63
N LYS A 300 -25.64 -11.50 5.78
CA LYS A 300 -26.59 -11.14 4.71
C LYS A 300 -26.93 -9.65 4.69
N PHE A 301 -26.62 -8.95 5.78
CA PHE A 301 -26.87 -7.53 6.00
C PHE A 301 -25.65 -6.91 6.67
N ALA A 302 -25.41 -5.62 6.43
CA ALA A 302 -24.35 -4.84 7.04
C ALA A 302 -24.94 -3.54 7.59
N GLU A 303 -25.48 -3.61 8.81
CA GLU A 303 -26.00 -2.44 9.52
C GLU A 303 -24.85 -1.42 9.74
N PRO A 304 -24.99 -0.15 9.35
CA PRO A 304 -23.93 0.82 9.51
C PRO A 304 -23.56 1.05 10.97
N LEU A 305 -22.26 0.99 11.27
CA LEU A 305 -21.77 1.39 12.59
C LEU A 305 -22.08 2.87 12.83
N THR A 306 -22.35 3.20 14.09
CA THR A 306 -22.64 4.57 14.53
C THR A 306 -21.53 5.09 15.45
N GLU A 307 -21.34 6.41 15.42
CA GLU A 307 -20.49 7.13 16.35
C GLU A 307 -21.22 8.41 16.79
N THR A 308 -21.15 8.74 18.07
CA THR A 308 -21.69 10.00 18.62
C THR A 308 -20.71 11.17 18.44
N ALA A 309 -19.44 10.88 18.13
CA ALA A 309 -18.42 11.87 17.93
C ALA A 309 -18.62 12.67 16.63
N GLU A 310 -18.43 13.98 16.72
CA GLU A 310 -18.23 14.83 15.56
C GLU A 310 -16.74 15.06 15.32
N HIS A 311 -16.37 15.06 14.04
CA HIS A 311 -14.99 15.21 13.57
C HIS A 311 -14.92 16.43 12.64
N PRO A 312 -14.96 17.66 13.20
CA PRO A 312 -14.94 18.90 12.42
C PRO A 312 -13.61 19.06 11.66
N LEU A 313 -13.65 19.81 10.57
CA LEU A 313 -12.45 20.19 9.83
C LEU A 313 -11.62 21.19 10.65
N ILE A 314 -10.37 20.86 10.93
CA ILE A 314 -9.36 21.84 11.35
C ILE A 314 -8.60 22.39 10.13
N PRO A 315 -8.00 23.59 10.21
CA PRO A 315 -7.05 24.07 9.21
C PRO A 315 -5.85 23.13 9.09
N LEU A 316 -5.32 22.99 7.88
CA LEU A 316 -3.98 22.43 7.67
C LEU A 316 -2.92 23.41 8.18
N LEU A 317 -1.79 22.89 8.65
CA LEU A 317 -0.65 23.74 8.99
C LEU A 317 -0.03 24.36 7.73
N THR A 318 0.39 25.61 7.84
CA THR A 318 1.18 26.29 6.80
C THR A 318 2.51 25.55 6.62
N PRO A 319 2.95 25.28 5.38
CA PRO A 319 4.30 24.78 5.12
C PRO A 319 5.36 25.68 5.76
N GLN A 320 6.39 25.08 6.34
CA GLN A 320 7.58 25.78 6.79
C GLN A 320 8.67 25.65 5.71
N GLU A 321 9.38 26.75 5.47
CA GLU A 321 10.52 26.74 4.56
C GLU A 321 11.69 25.91 5.14
N PRO A 322 12.54 25.33 4.27
CA PRO A 322 13.75 24.65 4.71
C PRO A 322 14.74 25.58 5.42
N PRO A 323 15.66 25.05 6.24
CA PRO A 323 16.62 25.87 6.99
C PRO A 323 17.67 26.52 6.08
N GLU A 324 17.89 27.83 6.24
CA GLU A 324 18.96 28.57 5.56
C GLU A 324 20.37 28.30 6.14
N GLY A 325 20.45 27.84 7.39
CA GLY A 325 21.70 27.63 8.14
C GLY A 325 21.94 26.17 8.55
N PRO A 326 23.09 25.88 9.20
CA PRO A 326 23.45 24.53 9.64
C PRO A 326 22.38 23.88 10.54
N TYR A 327 22.02 22.64 10.22
CA TYR A 327 20.92 21.93 10.85
C TYR A 327 21.23 20.44 11.09
N LEU A 328 20.56 19.87 12.10
CA LEU A 328 20.45 18.43 12.32
C LEU A 328 19.26 17.92 11.50
N MET A 329 19.48 17.02 10.54
CA MET A 329 18.38 16.33 9.90
C MET A 329 17.79 15.28 10.85
N LEU A 330 16.47 15.24 10.97
CA LEU A 330 15.74 14.15 11.61
C LEU A 330 14.98 13.36 10.53
N LEU A 331 15.40 12.12 10.29
CA LEU A 331 14.64 11.13 9.53
C LEU A 331 13.61 10.45 10.44
N THR A 332 12.40 10.23 9.91
CA THR A 332 11.31 9.55 10.62
C THR A 332 10.69 8.48 9.75
N GLU A 333 10.06 7.47 10.35
CA GLU A 333 9.46 6.37 9.59
C GLU A 333 8.35 6.78 8.61
N ASP A 334 7.82 8.01 8.72
CA ASP A 334 6.81 8.54 7.79
C ASP A 334 7.43 9.12 6.51
N ASP A 335 8.71 9.50 6.53
CA ASP A 335 9.40 10.06 5.37
C ASP A 335 10.93 9.89 5.43
N LEU A 336 11.41 8.79 4.84
CA LEU A 336 12.83 8.41 4.78
C LEU A 336 13.58 8.92 3.54
N SER A 337 13.00 9.88 2.81
CA SER A 337 13.69 10.61 1.73
C SER A 337 13.69 12.12 1.97
N ALA A 338 13.70 12.53 3.24
CA ALA A 338 13.64 13.94 3.65
C ALA A 338 14.84 14.77 3.16
N ASP A 339 15.96 14.13 2.81
CA ASP A 339 17.11 14.72 2.12
C ASP A 339 16.68 15.50 0.86
N SER A 340 15.75 14.95 0.07
CA SER A 340 15.21 15.58 -1.15
C SER A 340 14.36 16.84 -0.91
N LEU A 341 14.17 17.25 0.35
CA LEU A 341 13.49 18.50 0.73
C LEU A 341 14.45 19.56 1.28
N MET A 342 15.73 19.22 1.47
CA MET A 342 16.72 20.11 2.08
C MET A 342 17.53 20.87 1.03
N PRO A 343 17.92 22.14 1.28
CA PRO A 343 18.61 22.97 0.30
C PRO A 343 20.12 22.71 0.25
N THR A 344 20.66 22.09 1.31
CA THR A 344 22.07 21.84 1.56
C THR A 344 22.24 20.53 2.32
N SER A 345 23.43 19.94 2.28
CA SER A 345 23.75 18.77 3.11
C SER A 345 23.61 19.09 4.60
N PRO A 346 23.03 18.19 5.42
CA PRO A 346 22.90 18.42 6.85
C PRO A 346 24.26 18.42 7.55
N ALA A 347 24.37 19.13 8.67
CA ALA A 347 25.56 19.06 9.50
C ALA A 347 25.71 17.67 10.14
N ALA A 348 24.58 17.02 10.44
CA ALA A 348 24.48 15.58 10.73
C ALA A 348 23.01 15.10 10.59
N ALA A 349 22.76 13.79 10.53
CA ALA A 349 21.40 13.22 10.45
C ALA A 349 21.12 12.14 11.51
N ILE A 350 20.08 12.30 12.32
CA ILE A 350 19.58 11.27 13.27
C ILE A 350 18.30 10.63 12.72
N GLY A 351 18.07 9.35 12.98
CA GLY A 351 16.84 8.65 12.61
C GLY A 351 16.12 8.09 13.82
N LEU A 352 14.85 8.48 14.01
CA LEU A 352 14.04 8.05 15.14
C LEU A 352 12.81 7.26 14.68
N LEU A 353 12.61 6.09 15.28
CA LEU A 353 11.50 5.18 14.97
C LEU A 353 10.33 5.35 15.95
N ALA A 354 9.12 5.38 15.39
CA ALA A 354 7.88 5.60 16.12
C ALA A 354 7.01 4.32 16.18
N THR A 355 7.54 3.19 15.70
CA THR A 355 6.78 2.04 15.17
C THR A 355 5.99 1.32 16.26
N HIS A 356 6.58 1.19 17.46
CA HIS A 356 5.89 0.63 18.63
C HIS A 356 4.65 1.45 19.02
N GLY A 357 4.63 2.76 18.79
CA GLY A 357 3.47 3.62 19.04
C GLY A 357 2.29 3.42 18.09
N ARG A 358 2.39 2.54 17.09
CA ARG A 358 1.26 2.16 16.22
C ARG A 358 0.14 1.42 16.98
N SER A 359 0.45 0.82 18.13
CA SER A 359 -0.46 -0.02 18.93
C SER A 359 -0.07 -0.04 20.42
N PRO A 360 -1.00 -0.27 21.37
CA PRO A 360 -0.67 -0.65 22.74
C PRO A 360 -0.17 -2.11 22.89
N ASN A 361 -0.36 -2.96 21.87
CA ASN A 361 0.05 -4.36 21.85
C ASN A 361 1.34 -4.56 21.01
N PRO A 362 2.07 -5.67 21.16
CA PRO A 362 3.29 -5.94 20.40
C PRO A 362 3.13 -5.89 18.87
N ILE A 363 4.01 -5.11 18.23
CA ILE A 363 4.21 -5.09 16.78
C ILE A 363 4.89 -6.41 16.35
N ALA A 364 4.54 -6.95 15.19
CA ALA A 364 5.19 -8.14 14.65
C ALA A 364 6.64 -7.87 14.23
N GLY A 365 7.54 -8.84 14.46
CA GLY A 365 8.98 -8.72 14.15
C GLY A 365 9.24 -8.15 12.76
N ALA A 366 8.71 -8.80 11.72
CA ALA A 366 8.88 -8.37 10.33
C ALA A 366 8.48 -6.90 10.04
N VAL A 367 7.56 -6.31 10.82
CA VAL A 367 7.17 -4.88 10.68
C VAL A 367 8.18 -3.96 11.38
N ALA A 368 8.72 -4.37 12.52
CA ALA A 368 9.83 -3.68 13.18
C ALA A 368 11.12 -3.80 12.34
N ASP A 369 11.48 -5.01 11.91
CA ASP A 369 12.65 -5.31 11.07
C ASP A 369 12.63 -4.51 9.76
N PHE A 370 11.45 -4.36 9.13
CA PHE A 370 11.30 -3.54 7.93
C PHE A 370 11.48 -2.04 8.23
N ALA A 371 10.91 -1.52 9.33
CA ALA A 371 11.06 -0.12 9.70
C ALA A 371 12.51 0.23 10.10
N GLU A 372 13.18 -0.64 10.85
CA GLU A 372 14.59 -0.49 11.22
C GLU A 372 15.52 -0.64 10.02
N GLY A 373 15.33 -1.67 9.19
CA GLY A 373 16.10 -1.83 7.95
C GLY A 373 15.94 -0.64 6.99
N ALA A 374 14.73 -0.06 6.94
CA ALA A 374 14.43 1.11 6.12
C ALA A 374 15.15 2.35 6.64
N MET A 375 15.09 2.62 7.94
CA MET A 375 15.80 3.75 8.56
C MET A 375 17.32 3.60 8.41
N ASN A 376 17.88 2.41 8.65
CA ASN A 376 19.30 2.13 8.43
C ASN A 376 19.70 2.39 6.96
N SER A 377 18.92 1.90 5.99
CA SER A 377 19.15 2.13 4.55
C SER A 377 19.03 3.61 4.13
N ALA A 378 18.40 4.46 4.93
CA ALA A 378 18.27 5.90 4.69
C ALA A 378 19.35 6.72 5.43
N LEU A 379 19.87 6.22 6.56
CA LEU A 379 20.97 6.84 7.31
C LEU A 379 22.36 6.47 6.78
N GLU A 380 22.50 5.39 5.99
CA GLU A 380 23.77 4.93 5.43
C GLU A 380 24.61 6.06 4.76
N PRO A 381 24.05 6.96 3.92
CA PRO A 381 24.80 8.07 3.32
C PRO A 381 25.25 9.16 4.33
N HIS A 382 24.74 9.11 5.56
CA HIS A 382 24.98 10.10 6.61
C HIS A 382 25.76 9.56 7.82
N GLY A 383 26.16 8.28 7.79
CA GLY A 383 27.10 7.68 8.76
C GLY A 383 26.62 7.65 10.22
N LYS A 384 25.31 7.64 10.47
CA LYS A 384 24.73 7.73 11.83
C LYS A 384 23.80 6.56 12.17
N ARG A 385 23.51 6.42 13.47
CA ARG A 385 22.74 5.32 14.07
C ARG A 385 21.24 5.64 14.15
N VAL A 386 20.43 4.58 14.06
CA VAL A 386 19.01 4.57 14.44
C VAL A 386 18.89 4.59 15.96
N GLN A 387 17.84 5.23 16.48
CA GLN A 387 17.35 4.99 17.84
C GLN A 387 15.84 4.75 17.84
N SER A 388 15.36 3.88 18.74
CA SER A 388 13.95 3.76 19.07
C SER A 388 13.78 4.18 20.53
N ALA A 389 12.93 5.18 20.74
CA ALA A 389 12.70 5.78 22.05
C ALA A 389 11.26 6.30 22.14
N GLU A 390 10.67 6.27 23.34
CA GLU A 390 9.35 6.86 23.58
C GLU A 390 9.41 8.38 23.71
N ASP A 391 10.42 8.90 24.40
CA ASP A 391 10.73 10.32 24.36
C ASP A 391 11.77 10.61 23.28
N TRP A 392 11.56 11.72 22.58
CA TRP A 392 12.41 12.22 21.49
C TRP A 392 13.09 13.53 21.86
N SER A 393 12.79 14.20 22.99
CA SER A 393 13.49 15.43 23.40
C SER A 393 14.99 15.18 23.57
N ASP A 394 15.35 14.26 24.45
CA ASP A 394 16.71 14.07 24.94
C ASP A 394 17.70 13.69 23.83
N PRO A 395 17.44 12.67 22.97
CA PRO A 395 18.36 12.33 21.90
C PRO A 395 18.46 13.41 20.80
N LEU A 396 17.43 14.24 20.64
CA LEU A 396 17.47 15.38 19.74
C LEU A 396 18.27 16.55 20.32
N ILE A 397 18.14 16.82 21.63
CA ILE A 397 18.90 17.85 22.35
C ILE A 397 20.38 17.47 22.40
N GLU A 398 20.70 16.21 22.68
CA GLU A 398 22.06 15.66 22.65
C GLU A 398 22.65 15.76 21.24
N ALA A 399 21.99 15.21 20.22
CA ALA A 399 22.51 15.24 18.85
C ALA A 399 22.64 16.66 18.27
N ALA A 400 21.79 17.61 18.66
CA ALA A 400 21.90 19.01 18.25
C ALA A 400 23.09 19.70 18.94
N ARG A 401 23.27 19.48 20.25
CA ARG A 401 24.40 19.99 21.04
C ARG A 401 25.73 19.49 20.49
N ASP A 402 25.85 18.19 20.26
CA ASP A 402 27.08 17.56 19.75
C ASP A 402 27.45 18.03 18.34
N THR A 403 26.46 18.38 17.52
CA THR A 403 26.65 18.92 16.17
C THR A 403 26.83 20.46 16.18
N GLY A 404 26.63 21.13 17.34
CA GLY A 404 26.74 22.58 17.48
C GLY A 404 25.63 23.39 16.77
N VAL A 405 24.50 22.75 16.43
CA VAL A 405 23.41 23.36 15.65
C VAL A 405 22.22 23.76 16.51
N LYS A 406 21.50 24.80 16.09
CA LYS A 406 20.26 25.26 16.76
C LYS A 406 18.97 24.82 16.05
N THR A 407 19.08 24.36 14.81
CA THR A 407 17.92 23.97 14.00
C THR A 407 17.90 22.46 13.79
N ILE A 408 16.75 21.84 14.03
CA ILE A 408 16.45 20.47 13.64
C ILE A 408 15.47 20.56 12.47
N ALA A 409 15.75 19.89 11.36
CA ALA A 409 14.86 19.87 10.19
C ALA A 409 14.40 18.45 9.87
N THR A 410 13.11 18.28 9.65
CA THR A 410 12.48 17.01 9.30
C THR A 410 11.42 17.20 8.23
N ALA A 411 11.16 16.16 7.45
CA ALA A 411 9.95 16.09 6.64
C ALA A 411 8.71 15.98 7.56
N TYR A 412 7.59 16.55 7.12
CA TYR A 412 6.37 16.62 7.93
C TYR A 412 5.74 15.24 8.14
N ALA A 413 5.75 14.77 9.38
CA ALA A 413 4.98 13.59 9.80
C ALA A 413 3.47 13.92 9.95
N PRO A 414 2.57 13.27 9.19
CA PRO A 414 1.12 13.42 9.35
C PRO A 414 0.60 12.76 10.63
N VAL A 415 -0.67 13.00 10.98
CA VAL A 415 -1.37 12.40 12.15
C VAL A 415 -1.06 10.90 12.30
N GLY A 416 -0.43 10.56 13.42
CA GLY A 416 0.09 9.23 13.72
C GLY A 416 1.11 9.22 14.86
N PRO A 417 1.77 8.08 15.14
CA PRO A 417 2.69 7.94 16.27
C PRO A 417 3.91 8.88 16.21
N THR A 418 4.46 9.09 15.01
CA THR A 418 5.56 10.03 14.74
C THR A 418 5.16 11.46 15.09
N ARG A 419 3.99 11.89 14.63
CA ARG A 419 3.39 13.20 14.94
C ARG A 419 3.26 13.41 16.45
N SER A 420 2.74 12.42 17.17
CA SER A 420 2.59 12.50 18.63
C SER A 420 3.92 12.61 19.38
N ARG A 421 5.03 12.02 18.89
CA ARG A 421 6.35 12.18 19.53
C ARG A 421 6.99 13.54 19.21
N LEU A 422 6.90 14.02 17.97
CA LEU A 422 7.34 15.38 17.61
C LEU A 422 6.59 16.45 18.41
N ASP A 423 5.26 16.36 18.50
CA ASP A 423 4.44 17.34 19.21
C ASP A 423 4.66 17.34 20.74
N ARG A 424 5.16 16.22 21.32
CA ARG A 424 5.64 16.17 22.73
C ARG A 424 7.03 16.77 22.90
N ALA A 425 7.94 16.54 21.95
CA ALA A 425 9.32 17.03 22.04
C ALA A 425 9.44 18.54 21.75
N GLU A 426 8.62 19.08 20.85
CA GLU A 426 8.74 20.46 20.35
C GLU A 426 8.79 21.57 21.45
N PRO A 427 8.01 21.51 22.56
CA PRO A 427 8.17 22.45 23.68
C PRO A 427 9.55 22.33 24.35
N LEU A 428 9.98 21.10 24.65
CA LEU A 428 11.25 20.82 25.34
C LEU A 428 12.47 21.21 24.47
N LEU A 429 12.36 21.06 23.15
CA LEU A 429 13.34 21.56 22.18
C LEU A 429 13.45 23.09 22.25
N ARG A 430 12.33 23.81 22.31
CA ARG A 430 12.34 25.29 22.46
C ARG A 430 12.94 25.73 23.79
N ASP A 431 12.63 25.04 24.88
CA ASP A 431 13.20 25.33 26.21
C ASP A 431 14.73 25.07 26.24
N ALA A 432 15.21 24.11 25.45
CA ALA A 432 16.63 23.88 25.19
C ALA A 432 17.28 24.86 24.18
N GLY A 433 16.53 25.84 23.65
CA GLY A 433 17.02 26.85 22.71
C GLY A 433 17.13 26.37 21.25
N LEU A 434 16.41 25.31 20.88
CA LEU A 434 16.39 24.69 19.55
C LEU A 434 15.08 24.99 18.80
N SER A 435 15.14 25.05 17.47
CA SER A 435 13.97 25.08 16.58
C SER A 435 13.74 23.73 15.89
N LEU A 436 12.47 23.43 15.59
CA LEU A 436 12.06 22.24 14.84
C LEU A 436 11.33 22.67 13.56
N ASN A 437 12.02 22.61 12.42
CA ASN A 437 11.49 22.87 11.09
C ASN A 437 10.87 21.59 10.50
N ARG A 438 9.61 21.67 10.05
CA ARG A 438 8.77 20.53 9.65
C ARG A 438 8.24 20.75 8.23
N ILE A 439 9.03 20.33 7.24
CA ILE A 439 8.85 20.69 5.83
C ILE A 439 7.79 19.78 5.18
N ILE A 440 6.70 20.37 4.66
CA ILE A 440 5.62 19.62 4.00
C ILE A 440 6.01 19.39 2.54
N ARG A 441 5.89 18.15 2.04
CA ARG A 441 6.17 17.86 0.62
C ARG A 441 5.21 18.64 -0.30
N PRO A 442 5.68 19.19 -1.44
CA PRO A 442 4.80 19.88 -2.40
C PRO A 442 3.58 19.04 -2.82
N HIS A 443 3.76 17.72 -2.98
CA HIS A 443 2.69 16.74 -3.23
C HIS A 443 1.56 16.79 -2.20
N ASP A 444 1.90 16.84 -0.91
CA ASP A 444 0.94 16.92 0.18
C ASP A 444 0.29 18.31 0.25
N THR A 445 1.11 19.36 0.19
CA THR A 445 0.70 20.78 0.25
C THR A 445 -0.41 21.10 -0.76
N ILE A 446 -0.29 20.67 -2.01
CA ILE A 446 -1.32 20.93 -3.03
C ILE A 446 -2.52 19.97 -2.95
N THR A 447 -2.34 18.76 -2.42
CA THR A 447 -3.36 17.69 -2.49
C THR A 447 -4.29 17.68 -1.29
N TRP A 448 -3.76 17.86 -0.07
CA TRP A 448 -4.54 17.79 1.17
C TRP A 448 -5.70 18.81 1.25
N PRO A 449 -5.60 20.06 0.74
CA PRO A 449 -6.72 21.00 0.68
C PRO A 449 -7.96 20.48 -0.09
N HIS A 450 -7.80 19.46 -0.93
CA HIS A 450 -8.90 18.81 -1.66
C HIS A 450 -9.46 17.57 -0.97
N ALA A 451 -8.84 17.08 0.10
CA ALA A 451 -9.27 15.90 0.88
C ALA A 451 -10.41 16.20 1.90
N ARG A 452 -11.18 17.29 1.70
CA ARG A 452 -12.17 17.79 2.67
C ARG A 452 -13.44 16.94 2.79
N ALA A 453 -13.82 16.22 1.73
CA ALA A 453 -15.06 15.44 1.62
C ALA A 453 -14.76 14.00 1.14
N GLY A 454 -15.65 13.37 0.36
CA GLY A 454 -15.37 12.07 -0.29
C GLY A 454 -14.36 12.18 -1.45
N PHE A 455 -13.61 11.11 -1.71
CA PHE A 455 -12.53 11.05 -2.71
C PHE A 455 -12.90 11.56 -4.12
N PHE A 456 -14.16 11.44 -4.54
CA PHE A 456 -14.62 11.95 -5.84
C PHE A 456 -14.42 13.48 -6.02
N GLY A 457 -14.31 14.25 -4.92
CA GLY A 457 -13.91 15.65 -4.97
C GLY A 457 -12.44 15.81 -5.40
N LEU A 458 -11.53 15.04 -4.79
CA LEU A 458 -10.12 15.00 -5.17
C LEU A 458 -9.91 14.41 -6.57
N ARG A 459 -10.62 13.33 -6.95
CA ARG A 459 -10.47 12.70 -8.27
C ARG A 459 -10.65 13.70 -9.42
N LYS A 460 -11.59 14.64 -9.29
CA LYS A 460 -11.82 15.73 -10.26
C LYS A 460 -10.69 16.76 -10.34
N LYS A 461 -9.77 16.78 -9.37
CA LYS A 461 -8.61 17.67 -9.33
C LYS A 461 -7.31 17.02 -9.77
N ILE A 462 -7.22 15.68 -9.82
CA ILE A 462 -6.01 14.91 -10.21
C ILE A 462 -5.30 15.48 -11.46
N PRO A 463 -5.98 15.78 -12.59
CA PRO A 463 -5.28 16.32 -13.77
C PRO A 463 -4.59 17.68 -13.52
N SER A 464 -5.22 18.55 -12.73
CA SER A 464 -4.64 19.85 -12.35
C SER A 464 -3.53 19.71 -11.30
N LEU A 465 -3.63 18.72 -10.41
CA LEU A 465 -2.57 18.40 -9.45
C LEU A 465 -1.34 17.84 -10.15
N LEU A 466 -1.50 16.91 -11.10
CA LEU A 466 -0.39 16.41 -11.93
C LEU A 466 0.30 17.57 -12.67
N SER A 467 -0.47 18.52 -13.23
CA SER A 467 0.09 19.72 -13.84
C SER A 467 0.88 20.60 -12.87
N GLN A 468 0.36 20.84 -11.66
CA GLN A 468 1.06 21.59 -10.59
C GLN A 468 2.35 20.89 -10.09
N LEU A 469 2.45 19.56 -10.23
CA LEU A 469 3.64 18.78 -9.89
C LEU A 469 4.65 18.66 -11.04
N ASN A 470 4.41 19.33 -12.18
CA ASN A 470 5.16 19.13 -13.43
C ASN A 470 5.12 17.68 -13.96
N LEU A 471 4.08 16.93 -13.58
CA LEU A 471 3.79 15.55 -14.00
C LEU A 471 2.67 15.50 -15.07
N ALA A 472 2.36 16.62 -15.72
CA ALA A 472 1.46 16.62 -16.86
C ALA A 472 2.08 15.83 -18.02
N THR A 473 1.36 14.84 -18.53
CA THR A 473 1.72 14.16 -19.77
C THR A 473 1.68 15.17 -20.91
N GLN A 474 2.83 15.46 -21.51
CA GLN A 474 2.86 16.02 -22.86
C GLN A 474 2.04 15.10 -23.78
N PRO A 475 1.16 15.63 -24.65
CA PRO A 475 0.59 14.82 -25.71
C PRO A 475 1.74 14.33 -26.58
N ARG A 476 1.96 13.01 -26.66
CA ARG A 476 2.84 12.46 -27.70
C ARG A 476 2.15 12.72 -29.05
N PRO A 477 2.88 13.24 -30.05
CA PRO A 477 2.31 13.51 -31.38
C PRO A 477 1.95 12.22 -32.12
#